data_AF-A0A3M7GNZ8-F1
#
_entry.id   AF-A0A3M7GNZ8-F1
#
_cell.length_a   1.000
_cell.length_b   1.000
_cell.length_c   1.000
_cell.angle_alpha   90.00
_cell.angle_beta   90.00
_cell.angle_gamma   90.00
#
_symmetry.space_group_name_H-M   'P 1'
#
loop_
_entity.id
_entity.type
_entity.pdbx_description
1 polymer ?
#
loop_
_entity_poly.entity_id
_entity_poly.type
_entity_poly.pdbx_seq_one_letter_code
_entity_poly.pdbx_strand_id
1 'polypeptide(L)'
;MLAVTECRIGEAGVVAAALDNPIVDWVGIDDGKEPHLASEEMEDLLLATRNKLFKRPGHYFDSFASPVLFFRSPGKETPKFSASGPLDDLEHLAYLEREDFFRQQLALSAIPNRFSDAETQGEEEDSDPGKTRSPRKTSKRYPSPSLGLKLPPFHISSGSLPPLSEQADELAQLLRKSFLRTAQTSDFGRKVLLPEEIAKLSDEEKLERQALVAEAYEMVELVQGGGEGLWGCDGNGEDGLRGAVAWLRERLG
;
A
#
# COMPACT_ATOMS: atom_id res chain seq x y z
N MET A 1 -11.15 2.01 12.57
CA MET A 1 -10.20 2.53 13.59
C MET A 1 -8.83 1.85 13.42
N LEU A 2 -7.69 2.48 13.74
CA LEU A 2 -6.36 1.84 13.70
C LEU A 2 -5.77 1.79 15.12
N ALA A 3 -5.37 0.59 15.56
CA ALA A 3 -4.63 0.37 16.79
C ALA A 3 -3.26 -0.23 16.47
N VAL A 4 -2.19 0.40 16.97
CA VAL A 4 -0.81 -0.06 16.81
C VAL A 4 -0.23 -0.27 18.20
N THR A 5 0.35 -1.43 18.46
CA THR A 5 0.94 -1.74 19.76
C THR A 5 2.46 -1.56 19.75
N GLU A 6 2.99 -1.18 20.91
CA GLU A 6 4.36 -0.67 21.10
C GLU A 6 5.46 -1.68 20.73
N CYS A 7 6.68 -1.17 20.60
CA CYS A 7 7.89 -1.97 20.43
C CYS A 7 8.22 -2.70 21.75
N ARG A 8 8.55 -3.99 21.71
CA ARG A 8 9.10 -4.69 22.89
C ARG A 8 10.37 -3.98 23.35
N ILE A 9 10.59 -3.88 24.66
CA ILE A 9 11.82 -3.29 25.22
C ILE A 9 13.04 -4.04 24.63
N GLY A 10 13.84 -3.33 23.84
CA GLY A 10 15.04 -3.86 23.19
C GLY A 10 14.86 -4.29 21.72
N GLU A 11 13.64 -4.28 21.19
CA GLU A 11 13.35 -4.55 19.78
C GLU A 11 12.87 -3.27 19.07
N ALA A 12 13.37 -3.03 17.86
CA ALA A 12 12.92 -1.89 17.05
C ALA A 12 11.74 -2.34 16.16
N GLY A 13 10.59 -1.69 16.31
CA GLY A 13 9.46 -1.84 15.39
C GLY A 13 8.13 -2.17 16.07
N VAL A 14 7.05 -1.98 15.31
CA VAL A 14 5.69 -2.33 15.74
C VAL A 14 5.59 -3.84 15.95
N VAL A 15 5.01 -4.27 17.06
CA VAL A 15 4.87 -5.71 17.39
C VAL A 15 3.60 -6.30 16.81
N ALA A 16 2.52 -5.53 16.76
CA ALA A 16 1.26 -5.93 16.13
C ALA A 16 0.45 -4.69 15.69
N ALA A 17 -0.37 -4.87 14.66
CA ALA A 17 -1.28 -3.84 14.17
C ALA A 17 -2.69 -4.41 13.99
N ALA A 18 -3.69 -3.69 14.50
CA ALA A 18 -5.10 -4.02 14.31
C ALA A 18 -5.82 -2.88 13.58
N LEU A 19 -6.56 -3.23 12.53
CA LEU A 19 -7.24 -2.32 11.62
C LEU A 19 -8.72 -2.63 11.60
N ASP A 20 -9.56 -1.61 11.49
CA ASP A 20 -11.01 -1.72 11.35
C ASP A 20 -11.53 -0.85 10.22
N ASN A 21 -12.27 -1.49 9.30
CA ASN A 21 -12.84 -0.93 8.08
C ASN A 21 -11.85 0.00 7.34
N PRO A 22 -10.68 -0.52 6.92
CA PRO A 22 -9.62 0.33 6.41
C PRO A 22 -9.93 0.84 5.00
N ILE A 23 -9.80 2.16 4.80
CA ILE A 23 -9.76 2.76 3.48
C ILE A 23 -8.31 2.77 3.02
N VAL A 24 -7.98 1.96 2.03
CA VAL A 24 -6.59 1.69 1.60
C VAL A 24 -6.32 2.08 0.15
N ASP A 25 -7.37 2.36 -0.63
CA ASP A 25 -7.27 2.78 -2.03
C ASP A 25 -8.29 3.89 -2.34
N TRP A 26 -7.81 5.12 -2.47
CA TRP A 26 -8.62 6.25 -2.94
C TRP A 26 -8.62 6.40 -4.47
N VAL A 27 -7.72 5.68 -5.16
CA VAL A 27 -7.56 5.70 -6.62
C VAL A 27 -8.61 4.79 -7.28
N GLY A 28 -8.90 3.65 -6.67
CA GLY A 28 -9.80 2.62 -7.23
C GLY A 28 -11.30 2.81 -6.97
N ILE A 29 -11.70 3.82 -6.18
CA ILE A 29 -13.11 3.98 -5.76
C ILE A 29 -14.07 4.19 -6.94
N ASP A 30 -13.59 4.82 -8.02
CA ASP A 30 -14.39 5.10 -9.23
C ASP A 30 -14.26 4.03 -10.34
N ASP A 31 -13.75 2.82 -10.02
CA ASP A 31 -13.60 1.73 -11.01
C ASP A 31 -14.92 1.03 -11.40
N GLY A 32 -16.05 1.39 -10.78
CA GLY A 32 -17.39 1.05 -11.27
C GLY A 32 -17.62 -0.45 -11.47
N LYS A 33 -17.24 -1.29 -10.50
CA LYS A 33 -17.68 -2.68 -10.48
C LYS A 33 -19.18 -2.70 -10.14
N GLU A 34 -19.94 -3.57 -10.82
CA GLU A 34 -21.41 -3.74 -10.72
C GLU A 34 -21.98 -3.39 -9.32
N PRO A 35 -22.61 -2.22 -9.14
CA PRO A 35 -22.96 -1.74 -7.81
C PRO A 35 -24.20 -2.44 -7.27
N HIS A 36 -24.12 -2.90 -6.02
CA HIS A 36 -25.29 -3.03 -5.17
C HIS A 36 -25.73 -1.62 -4.71
N LEU A 37 -27.03 -1.35 -4.56
CA LEU A 37 -27.53 -0.02 -4.17
C LEU A 37 -26.87 0.55 -2.90
N ALA A 38 -26.60 -0.29 -1.90
CA ALA A 38 -25.90 0.12 -0.68
C ALA A 38 -24.39 0.39 -0.90
N SER A 39 -23.79 -0.22 -1.92
CA SER A 39 -22.42 0.09 -2.39
C SER A 39 -22.37 1.48 -3.00
N GLU A 40 -23.38 1.80 -3.83
CA GLU A 40 -23.45 3.07 -4.57
C GLU A 40 -23.51 4.28 -3.62
N GLU A 41 -24.35 4.23 -2.57
CA GLU A 41 -24.42 5.31 -1.57
C GLU A 41 -23.09 5.53 -0.83
N MET A 42 -22.40 4.43 -0.49
CA MET A 42 -21.11 4.50 0.20
C MET A 42 -20.00 5.01 -0.73
N GLU A 43 -19.98 4.55 -1.98
CA GLU A 43 -19.06 5.01 -3.01
C GLU A 43 -19.22 6.51 -3.27
N ASP A 44 -20.44 7.00 -3.42
CA ASP A 44 -20.74 8.42 -3.59
C ASP A 44 -20.25 9.25 -2.40
N LEU A 45 -20.47 8.77 -1.18
CA LEU A 45 -19.98 9.42 0.04
C LEU A 45 -18.45 9.48 0.07
N LEU A 46 -17.78 8.38 -0.28
CA LEU A 46 -16.32 8.31 -0.35
C LEU A 46 -15.77 9.22 -1.44
N LEU A 47 -16.39 9.29 -2.62
CA LEU A 47 -16.01 10.18 -3.71
C LEU A 47 -16.19 11.66 -3.35
N ALA A 48 -17.32 12.01 -2.72
CA ALA A 48 -17.56 13.36 -2.22
C ALA A 48 -16.51 13.75 -1.15
N THR A 49 -16.13 12.80 -0.30
CA THR A 49 -15.10 13.00 0.73
C THR A 49 -13.71 13.12 0.12
N ARG A 50 -13.36 12.29 -0.87
CA ARG A 50 -12.11 12.36 -1.63
C ARG A 50 -11.90 13.75 -2.22
N ASN A 51 -12.93 14.32 -2.84
CA ASN A 51 -12.86 15.66 -3.44
C ASN A 51 -12.69 16.77 -2.39
N LYS A 52 -13.10 16.55 -1.14
CA LYS A 52 -12.89 17.50 -0.03
C LYS A 52 -11.51 17.36 0.61
N LEU A 53 -11.02 16.12 0.77
CA LEU A 53 -9.71 15.83 1.38
C LEU A 53 -8.55 16.17 0.46
N PHE A 54 -8.67 15.85 -0.83
CA PHE A 54 -7.59 15.97 -1.78
C PHE A 54 -7.84 17.12 -2.76
N LYS A 55 -7.12 18.23 -2.54
CA LYS A 55 -7.17 19.41 -3.42
C LYS A 55 -6.75 19.13 -4.87
N ARG A 56 -5.91 18.11 -5.08
CA ARG A 56 -5.39 17.72 -6.38
C ARG A 56 -5.53 16.22 -6.58
N PRO A 57 -5.83 15.77 -7.82
CA PRO A 57 -5.90 14.35 -8.12
C PRO A 57 -4.63 13.58 -7.75
N GLY A 58 -3.45 14.17 -7.93
CA GLY A 58 -2.17 13.53 -7.58
C GLY A 58 -1.98 13.22 -6.09
N HIS A 59 -2.72 13.86 -5.17
CA HIS A 59 -2.51 13.65 -3.73
C HIS A 59 -3.05 12.31 -3.25
N TYR A 60 -4.12 11.79 -3.84
CA TYR A 60 -4.64 10.47 -3.46
C TYR A 60 -3.89 9.31 -4.15
N PHE A 61 -2.95 9.62 -5.05
CA PHE A 61 -1.95 8.66 -5.57
C PHE A 61 -0.70 8.56 -4.67
N ASP A 62 -0.65 9.31 -3.57
CA ASP A 62 0.38 9.15 -2.54
C ASP A 62 0.21 7.80 -1.84
N SER A 63 1.30 7.06 -1.61
CA SER A 63 1.28 5.77 -0.91
C SER A 63 0.83 5.89 0.54
N PHE A 64 0.98 7.04 1.18
CA PHE A 64 0.43 7.28 2.52
C PHE A 64 -1.06 7.58 2.50
N ALA A 65 -1.58 8.14 1.41
CA ALA A 65 -3.02 8.33 1.23
C ALA A 65 -3.71 7.01 0.84
N SER A 66 -3.11 6.29 -0.11
CA SER A 66 -3.57 4.99 -0.62
C SER A 66 -2.52 3.90 -0.34
N PRO A 67 -2.49 3.32 0.89
CA PRO A 67 -1.53 2.30 1.32
C PRO A 67 -1.33 1.11 0.39
N VAL A 68 -2.33 0.71 -0.41
CA VAL A 68 -2.15 -0.39 -1.39
C VAL A 68 -1.03 -0.10 -2.40
N LEU A 69 -0.71 1.17 -2.61
CA LEU A 69 0.33 1.61 -3.54
C LEU A 69 1.76 1.29 -3.06
N PHE A 70 1.96 0.91 -1.79
CA PHE A 70 3.22 0.31 -1.34
C PHE A 70 3.43 -1.10 -1.92
N PHE A 71 2.35 -1.80 -2.29
CA PHE A 71 2.38 -3.20 -2.70
C PHE A 71 2.15 -3.41 -4.20
N ARG A 72 1.41 -2.50 -4.86
CA ARG A 72 1.11 -2.56 -6.29
C ARG A 72 1.08 -1.19 -6.96
N SER A 73 1.09 -1.19 -8.29
CA SER A 73 0.83 0.01 -9.09
C SER A 73 -0.65 0.42 -9.02
N PRO A 74 -0.97 1.71 -9.22
CA PRO A 74 -2.35 2.21 -9.19
C PRO A 74 -3.23 1.71 -10.34
N GLY A 75 -2.66 1.13 -11.41
CA GLY A 75 -3.42 0.69 -12.59
C GLY A 75 -3.91 1.83 -13.48
N LYS A 76 -4.02 3.05 -12.95
CA LYS A 76 -4.36 4.29 -13.66
C LYS A 76 -3.15 5.16 -13.93
N GLU A 77 -3.25 6.03 -14.94
CA GLU A 77 -2.24 7.08 -15.15
C GLU A 77 -2.24 8.06 -13.98
N THR A 78 -1.08 8.24 -13.35
CA THR A 78 -0.91 9.25 -12.30
C THR A 78 -1.04 10.64 -12.91
N PRO A 79 -1.97 11.48 -12.43
CA PRO A 79 -2.11 12.86 -12.89
C PRO A 79 -0.78 13.58 -12.79
N LYS A 80 -0.34 14.19 -13.89
CA LYS A 80 0.88 15.00 -13.88
C LYS A 80 0.68 16.14 -12.90
N PHE A 81 1.63 16.38 -12.01
CA PHE A 81 1.67 17.58 -11.19
C PHE A 81 1.65 18.78 -12.15
N SER A 82 0.51 19.48 -12.22
CA SER A 82 0.40 20.70 -13.00
C SER A 82 1.42 21.70 -12.45
N ALA A 83 2.24 22.28 -13.32
CA ALA A 83 3.28 23.27 -13.00
C ALA A 83 2.74 24.61 -12.44
N SER A 84 1.51 24.65 -11.94
CA SER A 84 1.09 25.71 -11.02
C SER A 84 2.01 25.63 -9.80
N GLY A 85 2.64 26.75 -9.43
CA GLY A 85 3.60 26.82 -8.33
C GLY A 85 3.07 26.23 -7.00
N PRO A 86 3.95 26.11 -5.98
CA PRO A 86 3.60 25.52 -4.70
C PRO A 86 2.37 26.21 -4.10
N LEU A 87 1.36 25.42 -3.72
CA LEU A 87 0.11 25.94 -3.15
C LEU A 87 0.22 26.24 -1.66
N ASP A 88 1.26 25.74 -1.01
CA ASP A 88 1.45 25.80 0.44
C ASP A 88 2.96 25.84 0.78
N ASP A 89 3.27 26.34 1.97
CA ASP A 89 4.65 26.56 2.45
C ASP A 89 5.45 25.26 2.51
N LEU A 90 4.81 24.15 2.92
CA LEU A 90 5.45 22.83 2.93
C LEU A 90 5.82 22.36 1.52
N GLU A 91 4.94 22.62 0.54
CA GLU A 91 5.21 22.27 -0.86
C GLU A 91 6.31 23.16 -1.44
N HIS A 92 6.37 24.42 -1.03
CA HIS A 92 7.44 25.34 -1.39
C HIS A 92 8.79 24.87 -0.85
N LEU A 93 8.85 24.43 0.41
CA LEU A 93 10.06 23.86 1.01
C LEU A 93 10.51 22.58 0.28
N ALA A 94 9.59 21.66 0.00
CA ALA A 94 9.90 20.44 -0.75
C ALA A 94 10.38 20.73 -2.19
N TYR A 95 9.82 21.79 -2.79
CA TYR A 95 10.26 22.28 -4.10
C TYR A 95 11.69 22.83 -4.04
N LEU A 96 12.01 23.68 -3.06
CA LEU A 96 13.36 24.22 -2.86
C LEU A 96 14.39 23.12 -2.58
N GLU A 97 14.05 22.16 -1.71
CA GLU A 97 14.92 21.01 -1.41
C GLU A 97 15.24 20.21 -2.68
N ARG A 98 14.25 20.01 -3.55
CA ARG A 98 14.45 19.34 -4.84
C ARG A 98 15.38 20.14 -5.76
N GLU A 99 15.20 21.46 -5.88
CA GLU A 99 16.10 22.31 -6.66
C GLU A 99 17.54 22.25 -6.14
N ASP A 100 17.73 22.32 -4.83
CA ASP A 100 19.05 22.23 -4.19
C ASP A 100 19.71 20.88 -4.45
N PHE A 101 18.96 19.77 -4.35
CA PHE A 101 19.46 18.45 -4.69
C PHE A 101 19.93 18.37 -6.16
N PHE A 102 19.15 18.91 -7.10
CA PHE A 102 19.53 18.94 -8.51
C PHE A 102 20.78 19.79 -8.75
N ARG A 103 20.88 20.96 -8.12
CA ARG A 103 22.08 21.81 -8.17
C ARG A 103 23.30 21.08 -7.64
N GLN A 104 23.15 20.36 -6.53
CA GLN A 104 24.22 19.60 -5.90
C GLN A 104 24.66 18.41 -6.78
N GLN A 105 23.72 17.70 -7.39
CA GLN A 105 24.02 16.63 -8.35
C GLN A 105 24.73 17.17 -9.60
N LEU A 106 24.31 18.31 -10.14
CA LEU A 106 24.99 19.00 -11.25
C LEU A 106 26.41 19.40 -10.86
N ALA A 107 26.61 19.98 -9.68
CA ALA A 107 27.92 20.35 -9.17
C ALA A 107 28.86 19.13 -9.01
N LEU A 108 28.34 17.98 -8.55
CA LEU A 108 29.09 16.73 -8.45
C LEU A 108 29.43 16.14 -9.82
N SER A 109 28.51 16.21 -10.79
CA SER A 109 28.75 15.77 -12.17
C SER A 109 29.71 16.70 -12.94
N ALA A 110 29.88 17.95 -12.48
CA ALA A 110 30.82 18.91 -13.02
C ALA A 110 32.27 18.72 -12.50
N ILE A 111 32.51 17.75 -11.61
CA ILE A 111 33.87 17.36 -11.21
C ILE A 111 34.45 16.51 -12.36
N PRO A 112 35.49 16.97 -13.07
CA PRO A 112 35.99 16.28 -14.24
C PRO A 112 36.80 15.05 -13.82
N ASN A 113 36.19 13.88 -13.82
CA ASN A 113 36.94 12.63 -13.95
C ASN A 113 37.38 12.51 -15.40
N ARG A 114 38.66 12.79 -15.67
CA ARG A 114 39.34 12.25 -16.85
C ARG A 114 39.23 10.74 -16.76
N PHE A 115 38.39 10.14 -17.60
CA PHE A 115 38.48 8.81 -18.24
C PHE A 115 37.05 8.43 -18.69
N SER A 116 36.85 8.30 -20.01
CA SER A 116 35.90 7.42 -20.74
C SER A 116 34.53 7.11 -20.08
N ASP A 117 33.35 7.32 -20.67
CA ASP A 117 32.94 7.24 -22.07
C ASP A 117 31.63 8.02 -22.27
N ALA A 118 31.38 8.39 -23.52
CA ALA A 118 30.13 8.99 -23.98
C ALA A 118 28.94 8.05 -23.71
N GLU A 119 27.82 8.61 -23.23
CA GLU A 119 26.48 8.29 -23.73
C GLU A 119 25.38 9.20 -23.13
N THR A 120 24.68 9.86 -24.06
CA THR A 120 23.22 10.06 -24.08
C THR A 120 22.57 10.98 -23.05
N GLN A 121 22.69 12.29 -23.30
CA GLN A 121 21.64 13.26 -22.94
C GLN A 121 20.61 13.32 -24.08
N GLY A 122 19.43 12.78 -23.85
CA GLY A 122 18.22 13.07 -24.62
C GLY A 122 17.31 13.92 -23.75
N GLU A 123 17.32 15.23 -23.99
CA GLU A 123 16.23 16.12 -23.58
C GLU A 123 15.01 15.75 -24.44
N GLU A 124 13.99 15.14 -23.84
CA GLU A 124 12.70 14.92 -24.51
C GLU A 124 11.74 16.06 -24.12
N GLU A 125 11.83 17.17 -24.84
CA GLU A 125 10.64 17.96 -25.20
C GLU A 125 9.86 17.15 -26.25
N ASP A 126 8.89 16.33 -25.82
CA ASP A 126 8.04 15.58 -26.76
C ASP A 126 6.60 16.09 -26.69
N SER A 127 6.31 17.00 -27.62
CA SER A 127 4.99 17.38 -28.08
C SER A 127 4.52 16.40 -29.15
N ASP A 128 4.00 15.24 -28.73
CA ASP A 128 3.34 14.25 -29.61
C ASP A 128 2.09 13.68 -28.92
N PRO A 129 0.86 13.86 -29.46
CA PRO A 129 -0.39 13.47 -28.80
C PRO A 129 -0.75 11.98 -28.94
N GLY A 130 0.20 11.10 -29.31
CA GLY A 130 -0.09 9.70 -29.68
C GLY A 130 0.51 8.58 -28.82
N LYS A 131 1.45 8.86 -27.90
CA LYS A 131 2.07 7.81 -27.05
C LYS A 131 1.39 7.73 -25.69
N THR A 132 0.64 6.66 -25.45
CA THR A 132 0.20 6.26 -24.11
C THR A 132 1.45 6.07 -23.25
N ARG A 133 1.65 6.97 -22.29
CA ARG A 133 2.82 6.92 -21.42
C ARG A 133 2.64 5.73 -20.51
N SER A 134 3.47 4.69 -20.68
CA SER A 134 3.41 3.52 -19.79
C SER A 134 3.43 4.01 -18.34
N PRO A 135 2.47 3.60 -17.49
CA PRO A 135 2.42 4.04 -16.11
C PRO A 135 3.77 3.76 -15.46
N ARG A 136 4.40 4.80 -14.91
CA ARG A 136 5.73 4.69 -14.28
C ARG A 136 5.67 3.54 -13.27
N LYS A 137 6.53 2.53 -13.48
CA LYS A 137 6.38 1.21 -12.85
C LYS A 137 6.54 1.20 -11.33
N THR A 138 7.11 2.22 -10.71
CA THR A 138 7.18 2.33 -9.25
C THR A 138 7.54 3.78 -8.88
N SER A 139 6.86 4.37 -7.90
CA SER A 139 7.49 5.45 -7.12
C SER A 139 8.75 4.89 -6.45
N LYS A 140 9.78 5.71 -6.21
CA LYS A 140 10.97 5.26 -5.46
C LYS A 140 10.48 4.53 -4.20
N ARG A 141 10.78 3.23 -4.09
CA ARG A 141 10.26 2.36 -3.04
C ARG A 141 10.71 2.91 -1.69
N TYR A 142 9.80 3.58 -0.99
CA TYR A 142 9.98 4.06 0.36
C TYR A 142 9.18 3.13 1.29
N PRO A 143 9.69 2.75 2.47
CA PRO A 143 11.05 2.99 2.97
C PRO A 143 12.13 2.17 2.24
N SER A 144 13.40 2.58 2.33
CA SER A 144 14.50 1.86 1.67
C SER A 144 14.71 0.46 2.25
N PRO A 145 14.98 -0.58 1.44
CA PRO A 145 15.23 -1.94 1.94
C PRO A 145 16.37 -2.04 2.96
N SER A 146 17.33 -1.12 2.90
CA SER A 146 18.44 -1.00 3.85
C SER A 146 18.02 -0.76 5.29
N LEU A 147 16.79 -0.29 5.53
CA LEU A 147 16.28 -0.04 6.87
C LEU A 147 15.87 -1.33 7.60
N GLY A 148 15.84 -2.48 6.92
CA GLY A 148 15.54 -3.78 7.54
C GLY A 148 14.15 -3.85 8.18
N LEU A 149 13.24 -2.95 7.80
CA LEU A 149 11.89 -2.89 8.36
C LEU A 149 11.11 -4.14 7.98
N LYS A 150 10.51 -4.78 8.98
CA LYS A 150 9.63 -5.93 8.82
C LYS A 150 8.20 -5.50 9.08
N LEU A 151 7.27 -6.10 8.36
CA LEU A 151 5.85 -5.90 8.60
C LEU A 151 5.46 -6.61 9.91
N PRO A 152 4.72 -5.96 10.81
CA PRO A 152 4.14 -6.63 11.97
C PRO A 152 3.03 -7.60 11.53
N PRO A 153 2.64 -8.57 12.36
CA PRO A 153 1.35 -9.25 12.23
C PRO A 153 0.20 -8.23 12.18
N PHE A 154 -0.82 -8.55 11.38
CA PHE A 154 -2.01 -7.73 11.19
C PHE A 154 -3.28 -8.49 11.57
N HIS A 155 -4.17 -7.80 12.27
CA HIS A 155 -5.57 -8.20 12.45
C HIS A 155 -6.47 -7.16 11.79
N ILE A 156 -7.17 -7.55 10.73
CA ILE A 156 -8.03 -6.67 9.95
C ILE A 156 -9.48 -7.06 10.21
N SER A 157 -10.27 -6.13 10.71
CA SER A 157 -11.72 -6.24 10.82
C SER A 157 -12.38 -5.43 9.70
N SER A 158 -13.41 -5.99 9.09
CA SER A 158 -14.21 -5.27 8.10
C SER A 158 -15.66 -5.71 8.19
N GLY A 159 -16.58 -4.79 7.88
CA GLY A 159 -17.96 -5.14 7.56
C GLY A 159 -18.07 -5.90 6.24
N SER A 160 -19.26 -6.42 5.96
CA SER A 160 -19.54 -7.17 4.72
C SER A 160 -19.87 -6.27 3.52
N LEU A 161 -19.99 -4.96 3.74
CA LEU A 161 -20.44 -4.01 2.73
C LEU A 161 -19.28 -3.50 1.85
N PRO A 162 -19.40 -3.59 0.51
CA PRO A 162 -18.47 -2.92 -0.40
C PRO A 162 -18.65 -1.38 -0.32
N PRO A 163 -17.64 -0.59 -0.71
CA PRO A 163 -16.32 -0.99 -1.23
C PRO A 163 -15.29 -1.31 -0.13
N LEU A 164 -15.64 -1.16 1.16
CA LEU A 164 -14.70 -1.33 2.28
C LEU A 164 -14.28 -2.78 2.48
N SER A 165 -15.21 -3.73 2.33
CA SER A 165 -14.91 -5.17 2.38
C SER A 165 -13.90 -5.58 1.31
N GLU A 166 -14.09 -5.13 0.06
CA GLU A 166 -13.16 -5.40 -1.05
C GLU A 166 -11.77 -4.82 -0.78
N GLN A 167 -11.71 -3.61 -0.24
CA GLN A 167 -10.47 -2.95 0.12
C GLN A 167 -9.73 -3.69 1.26
N ALA A 168 -10.45 -4.16 2.27
CA ALA A 168 -9.89 -4.98 3.35
C ALA A 168 -9.37 -6.33 2.85
N ASP A 169 -10.13 -7.01 1.98
CA ASP A 169 -9.73 -8.25 1.32
C ASP A 169 -8.46 -8.06 0.49
N GLU A 170 -8.41 -7.01 -0.32
CA GLU A 170 -7.25 -6.70 -1.13
C GLU A 170 -6.02 -6.43 -0.27
N LEU A 171 -6.14 -5.59 0.76
CA LEU A 171 -5.03 -5.31 1.67
C LEU A 171 -4.51 -6.60 2.31
N ALA A 172 -5.41 -7.47 2.82
CA ALA A 172 -5.03 -8.73 3.43
C ALA A 172 -4.24 -9.63 2.45
N GLN A 173 -4.70 -9.73 1.20
CA GLN A 173 -3.99 -10.50 0.17
C GLN A 173 -2.61 -9.89 -0.17
N LEU A 174 -2.51 -8.56 -0.26
CA LEU A 174 -1.25 -7.88 -0.55
C LEU A 174 -0.23 -8.05 0.61
N LEU A 175 -0.70 -7.97 1.86
CA LEU A 175 0.13 -8.23 3.04
C LEU A 175 0.62 -9.68 3.09
N ARG A 176 -0.27 -10.66 2.87
CA ARG A 176 0.11 -12.08 2.79
C ARG A 176 1.15 -12.34 1.71
N LYS A 177 0.97 -11.76 0.51
CA LYS A 177 1.97 -11.81 -0.57
C LYS A 177 3.30 -11.19 -0.15
N SER A 178 3.27 -10.12 0.65
CA SER A 178 4.48 -9.47 1.16
C SER A 178 5.23 -10.37 2.16
N PHE A 179 4.53 -11.05 3.07
CA PHE A 179 5.11 -12.04 3.97
C PHE A 179 5.77 -13.19 3.21
N LEU A 180 5.05 -13.77 2.24
CA LEU A 180 5.58 -14.84 1.39
C LEU A 180 6.83 -14.40 0.63
N ARG A 181 6.84 -13.18 0.07
CA ARG A 181 8.03 -12.63 -0.61
C ARG A 181 9.22 -12.49 0.33
N THR A 182 8.96 -12.12 1.58
CA THR A 182 10.00 -11.94 2.60
C THR A 182 10.54 -13.29 3.09
N ALA A 183 9.70 -14.32 3.18
CA ALA A 183 10.15 -15.68 3.49
C ALA A 183 10.98 -16.29 2.35
N GLN A 184 10.66 -15.95 1.10
CA GLN A 184 11.29 -16.49 -0.11
C GLN A 184 12.51 -15.67 -0.61
N THR A 185 13.31 -15.08 0.29
CA THR A 185 14.44 -14.20 -0.11
C THR A 185 15.45 -14.83 -1.07
N SER A 186 15.57 -16.16 -1.10
CA SER A 186 16.42 -16.91 -2.02
C SER A 186 15.85 -17.03 -3.45
N ASP A 187 14.53 -16.88 -3.62
CA ASP A 187 13.79 -17.14 -4.87
C ASP A 187 13.50 -15.85 -5.64
N PHE A 188 14.53 -15.01 -5.79
CA PHE A 188 14.40 -13.73 -6.49
C PHE A 188 13.91 -13.93 -7.93
N GLY A 189 12.78 -13.29 -8.28
CA GLY A 189 12.22 -13.30 -9.64
C GLY A 189 11.11 -14.34 -9.88
N ARG A 190 10.80 -15.21 -8.92
CA ARG A 190 9.64 -16.12 -9.02
C ARG A 190 8.34 -15.45 -8.59
N LYS A 191 7.22 -15.86 -9.20
CA LYS A 191 5.89 -15.38 -8.84
C LYS A 191 5.51 -15.91 -7.44
N VAL A 192 5.13 -15.01 -6.54
CA VAL A 192 4.53 -15.37 -5.25
C VAL A 192 3.13 -15.92 -5.51
N LEU A 193 2.93 -17.19 -5.20
CA LEU A 193 1.69 -17.91 -5.45
C LEU A 193 0.74 -17.79 -4.25
N LEU A 194 -0.54 -17.56 -4.52
CA LEU A 194 -1.62 -17.64 -3.53
C LEU A 194 -2.13 -19.08 -3.37
N PRO A 195 -2.86 -19.41 -2.27
CA PRO A 195 -3.37 -20.77 -2.03
C PRO A 195 -4.10 -21.40 -3.24
N GLU A 196 -4.90 -20.61 -3.96
CA GLU A 196 -5.63 -21.06 -5.15
C GLU A 196 -4.70 -21.47 -6.32
N GLU A 197 -3.53 -20.86 -6.39
CA GLU A 197 -2.52 -21.13 -7.43
C GLU A 197 -1.62 -22.30 -7.04
N ILE A 198 -1.40 -22.52 -5.74
CA ILE A 198 -0.61 -23.63 -5.20
C ILE A 198 -1.29 -24.98 -5.42
N ALA A 199 -2.62 -25.01 -5.44
CA ALA A 199 -3.39 -26.23 -5.74
C ALA A 199 -3.02 -26.87 -7.09
N LYS A 200 -2.41 -26.12 -8.02
CA LYS A 200 -2.03 -26.55 -9.37
C LYS A 200 -0.61 -27.14 -9.48
N LEU A 201 0.16 -27.19 -8.39
CA LEU A 201 1.56 -27.64 -8.38
C LEU A 201 1.72 -29.16 -8.21
N SER A 202 2.96 -29.66 -8.24
CA SER A 202 3.30 -31.03 -7.85
C SER A 202 3.16 -31.24 -6.33
N ASP A 203 2.95 -32.49 -5.89
CA ASP A 203 2.61 -32.76 -4.48
C ASP A 203 3.76 -32.46 -3.50
N GLU A 204 5.01 -32.57 -3.94
CA GLU A 204 6.19 -32.24 -3.13
C GLU A 204 6.35 -30.72 -2.96
N GLU A 205 6.18 -29.94 -4.03
CA GLU A 205 6.22 -28.47 -3.96
C GLU A 205 4.99 -27.86 -3.26
N LYS A 206 3.85 -28.58 -3.25
CA LYS A 206 2.65 -28.16 -2.54
C LYS A 206 2.88 -28.11 -1.03
N LEU A 207 3.53 -29.12 -0.46
CA LEU A 207 3.65 -29.23 1.00
C LEU A 207 4.48 -28.07 1.59
N GLU A 208 5.63 -27.79 1.00
CA GLU A 208 6.49 -26.69 1.44
C GLU A 208 5.81 -25.33 1.27
N ARG A 209 5.13 -25.11 0.13
CA ARG A 209 4.42 -23.84 -0.11
C ARG A 209 3.17 -23.69 0.75
N GLN A 210 2.49 -24.78 1.11
CA GLN A 210 1.36 -24.75 2.02
C GLN A 210 1.76 -24.31 3.42
N ALA A 211 2.92 -24.75 3.93
CA ALA A 211 3.43 -24.30 5.22
C ALA A 211 3.71 -22.78 5.23
N LEU A 212 4.37 -22.26 4.21
CA LEU A 212 4.62 -20.81 4.06
C LEU A 212 3.33 -19.99 3.94
N VAL A 213 2.33 -20.53 3.24
CA VAL A 213 1.02 -19.88 3.14
C VAL A 213 0.29 -19.90 4.48
N ALA A 214 0.33 -21.01 5.21
CA ALA A 214 -0.27 -21.08 6.55
C ALA A 214 0.37 -20.03 7.47
N GLU A 215 1.69 -19.89 7.47
CA GLU A 215 2.40 -18.84 8.20
C GLU A 215 1.95 -17.43 7.79
N ALA A 216 1.86 -17.15 6.48
CA ALA A 216 1.39 -15.85 6.00
C ALA A 216 -0.06 -15.53 6.41
N TYR A 217 -0.93 -16.54 6.49
CA TYR A 217 -2.30 -16.40 6.97
C TYR A 217 -2.37 -16.25 8.50
N GLU A 218 -1.43 -16.84 9.24
CA GLU A 218 -1.28 -16.62 10.68
C GLU A 218 -0.84 -15.17 10.98
N MET A 219 0.04 -14.63 10.14
CA MET A 219 0.54 -13.25 10.24
C MET A 219 -0.50 -12.20 9.82
N VAL A 220 -1.52 -12.57 9.03
CA VAL A 220 -2.55 -11.65 8.54
C VAL A 220 -3.91 -12.28 8.72
N GLU A 221 -4.54 -11.98 9.84
CA GLU A 221 -5.90 -12.37 10.14
C GLU A 221 -6.87 -11.34 9.56
N LEU A 222 -7.89 -11.82 8.83
CA LEU A 222 -8.98 -11.00 8.31
C LEU A 222 -10.28 -11.56 8.86
N VAL A 223 -11.01 -10.72 9.59
CA VAL A 223 -12.30 -11.03 10.19
C VAL A 223 -13.36 -10.17 9.50
N GLN A 224 -14.24 -10.82 8.75
CA GLN A 224 -15.40 -10.16 8.14
C GLN A 224 -16.63 -10.40 9.01
N GLY A 225 -17.19 -9.31 9.55
CA GLY A 225 -18.42 -9.33 10.34
C GLY A 225 -19.65 -9.02 9.49
N GLY A 226 -20.83 -9.44 9.95
CA GLY A 226 -22.10 -8.99 9.38
C GLY A 226 -22.37 -7.52 9.72
N GLY A 227 -22.91 -6.76 8.76
CA GLY A 227 -23.25 -5.34 8.95
C GLY A 227 -22.07 -4.39 8.68
N GLU A 228 -22.05 -3.23 9.37
CA GLU A 228 -21.05 -2.17 9.18
C GLU A 228 -19.66 -2.54 9.73
N GLY A 229 -19.57 -3.57 10.58
CA GLY A 229 -18.30 -4.12 11.08
C GLY A 229 -17.46 -3.17 11.94
N LEU A 230 -18.00 -2.02 12.35
CA LEU A 230 -17.32 -1.01 13.14
C LEU A 230 -17.01 -1.52 14.56
N TRP A 231 -15.84 -1.16 15.08
CA TRP A 231 -15.53 -1.31 16.51
C TRP A 231 -16.37 -0.34 17.35
N GLY A 232 -17.60 -0.74 17.68
CA GLY A 232 -18.57 0.02 18.47
C GLY A 232 -18.65 -0.40 19.94
N CYS A 233 -19.23 0.48 20.77
CA CYS A 233 -19.62 0.19 22.17
C CYS A 233 -21.10 -0.24 22.29
N ASP A 234 -21.82 -0.09 21.21
CA ASP A 234 -23.17 -0.52 20.95
C ASP A 234 -23.09 -2.02 20.61
N GLY A 235 -23.75 -2.86 21.42
CA GLY A 235 -23.48 -4.30 21.62
C GLY A 235 -23.38 -5.24 20.41
N ASN A 236 -23.48 -4.74 19.17
CA ASN A 236 -23.12 -5.45 17.94
C ASN A 236 -21.61 -5.36 17.59
N GLY A 237 -20.93 -4.28 18.01
CA GLY A 237 -19.50 -4.04 17.71
C GLY A 237 -18.53 -4.61 18.77
N GLU A 238 -19.05 -5.05 19.92
CA GLU A 238 -18.24 -5.57 21.02
C GLU A 238 -17.47 -6.83 20.63
N ASP A 239 -18.03 -7.70 19.80
CA ASP A 239 -17.40 -8.97 19.42
C ASP A 239 -16.14 -8.74 18.57
N GLY A 240 -16.19 -7.78 17.64
CA GLY A 240 -15.05 -7.42 16.79
C GLY A 240 -13.91 -6.77 17.58
N LEU A 241 -14.25 -5.82 18.47
CA LEU A 241 -13.26 -5.16 19.31
C LEU A 241 -12.66 -6.10 20.36
N ARG A 242 -13.49 -6.94 21.02
CA ARG A 242 -13.01 -7.95 21.98
C ARG A 242 -12.10 -8.97 21.29
N GLY A 243 -12.44 -9.40 20.07
CA GLY A 243 -11.61 -10.26 19.24
C GLY A 243 -10.25 -9.62 18.95
N ALA A 244 -10.23 -8.39 18.44
CA ALA A 244 -9.00 -7.65 18.17
C ALA A 244 -8.14 -7.46 19.43
N VAL A 245 -8.74 -7.15 20.58
CA VAL A 245 -8.03 -6.99 21.86
C VAL A 245 -7.48 -8.32 22.38
N ALA A 246 -8.25 -9.41 22.26
CA ALA A 246 -7.79 -10.75 22.64
C ALA A 246 -6.59 -11.18 21.78
N TRP A 247 -6.67 -10.95 20.46
CA TRP A 247 -5.59 -11.21 19.52
C TRP A 247 -4.34 -10.38 19.84
N LEU A 248 -4.49 -9.09 20.12
CA LEU A 248 -3.37 -8.23 20.53
C LEU A 248 -2.71 -8.73 21.81
N ARG A 249 -3.50 -9.18 22.79
CA ARG A 249 -2.96 -9.74 24.04
C ARG A 249 -2.12 -10.98 23.78
N GLU A 250 -2.59 -11.90 22.93
CA GLU A 250 -1.84 -13.10 22.55
C GLU A 250 -0.50 -12.77 21.87
N ARG A 251 -0.48 -11.77 20.98
CA ARG A 251 0.74 -11.35 20.26
C ARG A 251 1.75 -10.60 21.14
N LEU A 252 1.28 -9.91 22.18
CA LEU A 252 2.13 -9.15 23.09
C LEU A 252 2.76 -10.03 24.19
N GLY A 253 2.08 -11.09 24.64
CA GLY A 253 2.55 -11.99 25.70
C GLY A 253 2.10 -11.57 27.08
#